data_AF-A0A423IE01-F1
#
_entry.id   AF-A0A423IE01-F1
#
_cell.length_a   1.000
_cell.length_b   1.000
_cell.length_c   1.000
_cell.angle_alpha   90.00
_cell.angle_beta   90.00
_cell.angle_gamma   90.00
#
_symmetry.space_group_name_H-M   'P 1'
#
loop_
_entity.id
_entity.type
_entity.pdbx_description
1 polymer ?
#
loop_
_entity_poly.entity_id
_entity_poly.type
_entity_poly.pdbx_seq_one_letter_code
_entity_poly.pdbx_strand_id
1 'polypeptide(L)'
;MPQLTHFATPCPEPINSQILQMVVDNLTDISMVGIAPSNPLYNVYQYTVGYEVHLYLEALSGTKGIAVELIVATDDEDPETVVGFLLYLPVKDDPEACGVAYMAVQASHRRRGVARAMLQDMLGRYPHAELTCTVAKVPWFESMGFQVLGVRGTQVLMNTRDHGTEGLMGLLDVTFIYSSLEVRQIHTYLLQKHGKRAMIDAEKQRDRHLDQMTRNAKAFVLDRLSKDADRGPRPD
;
A
#
# COMPACT_ATOMS: atom_id res chain seq x y z
N MET A 1 -9.04 21.78 -5.36
CA MET A 1 -7.88 20.92 -5.03
C MET A 1 -8.26 20.32 -3.70
N PRO A 2 -8.23 18.99 -3.55
CA PRO A 2 -8.80 18.34 -2.39
C PRO A 2 -8.23 18.94 -1.11
N GLN A 3 -9.08 19.16 -0.12
CA GLN A 3 -8.62 19.55 1.20
C GLN A 3 -7.86 18.39 1.82
N LEU A 4 -6.61 18.62 2.20
CA LEU A 4 -5.76 17.64 2.84
C LEU A 4 -5.70 17.89 4.34
N THR A 5 -5.90 16.83 5.13
CA THR A 5 -5.74 16.85 6.57
C THR A 5 -4.70 15.82 6.97
N HIS A 6 -3.69 16.26 7.74
CA HIS A 6 -2.67 15.41 8.31
C HIS A 6 -3.04 14.98 9.73
N PHE A 7 -2.88 13.70 10.02
CA PHE A 7 -3.12 13.08 11.31
C PHE A 7 -1.84 12.37 11.77
N ALA A 8 -1.28 12.87 12.88
CA ALA A 8 -0.26 12.17 13.68
C ALA A 8 -0.85 11.64 15.00
N THR A 9 -2.16 11.75 15.16
CA THR A 9 -2.96 11.25 16.28
C THR A 9 -4.23 10.60 15.72
N PRO A 10 -4.98 9.81 16.52
CA PRO A 10 -6.17 9.13 16.02
C PRO A 10 -7.17 10.09 15.37
N CYS A 11 -7.61 9.77 14.15
CA CYS A 11 -8.62 10.52 13.43
C CYS A 11 -10.03 10.22 13.97
N PRO A 12 -11.02 11.10 13.72
CA PRO A 12 -12.42 10.85 14.06
C PRO A 12 -12.94 9.54 13.46
N GLU A 13 -13.78 8.83 14.21
CA GLU A 13 -14.32 7.52 13.80
C GLU A 13 -15.04 7.52 12.43
N PRO A 14 -15.79 8.58 12.03
CA PRO A 14 -16.35 8.64 10.68
C PRO A 14 -15.31 8.61 9.56
N ILE A 15 -14.13 9.20 9.78
CA ILE A 15 -13.02 9.19 8.81
C ILE A 15 -12.39 7.80 8.77
N ASN A 16 -12.13 7.21 9.94
CA ASN A 16 -11.62 5.84 10.08
C ASN A 16 -12.50 4.83 9.31
N SER A 17 -13.81 4.88 9.55
CA SER A 17 -14.79 4.01 8.86
C SER A 17 -14.76 4.18 7.34
N GLN A 18 -14.66 5.41 6.81
CA GLN A 18 -14.57 5.65 5.37
C GLN A 18 -13.25 5.15 4.77
N ILE A 19 -12.13 5.27 5.50
CA ILE A 19 -10.84 4.72 5.07
C ILE A 19 -10.91 3.20 4.97
N LEU A 20 -11.47 2.52 5.98
CA LEU A 20 -11.61 1.06 5.98
C LEU A 20 -12.52 0.58 4.84
N GLN A 21 -13.60 1.32 4.54
CA GLN A 21 -14.42 1.04 3.36
C GLN A 21 -13.62 1.21 2.06
N MET A 22 -12.83 2.28 1.94
CA MET A 22 -11.98 2.50 0.77
C MET A 22 -10.93 1.39 0.59
N VAL A 23 -10.36 0.87 1.67
CA VAL A 23 -9.44 -0.28 1.66
C VAL A 23 -10.13 -1.51 1.06
N VAL A 24 -11.34 -1.80 1.51
CA VAL A 24 -12.17 -2.91 0.99
C VAL A 24 -12.43 -2.74 -0.51
N ASP A 25 -12.85 -1.56 -0.93
CA ASP A 25 -13.21 -1.27 -2.32
C ASP A 25 -12.00 -1.29 -3.27
N ASN A 26 -10.79 -1.07 -2.75
CA ASN A 26 -9.55 -0.97 -3.53
C ASN A 26 -8.57 -2.11 -3.24
N LEU A 27 -9.00 -3.20 -2.59
CA LEU A 27 -8.11 -4.27 -2.10
C LEU A 27 -7.12 -4.77 -3.17
N THR A 28 -7.60 -5.09 -4.37
CA THR A 28 -6.75 -5.58 -5.48
C THR A 28 -5.65 -4.59 -5.84
N ASP A 29 -5.94 -3.29 -5.78
CA ASP A 29 -5.02 -2.24 -6.20
C ASP A 29 -3.94 -1.90 -5.15
N ILE A 30 -4.24 -2.13 -3.86
CA ILE A 30 -3.38 -1.75 -2.73
C ILE A 30 -2.69 -2.94 -2.06
N SER A 31 -3.22 -4.15 -2.20
CA SER A 31 -2.61 -5.35 -1.62
C SER A 31 -1.39 -5.81 -2.43
N MET A 32 -0.34 -6.25 -1.73
CA MET A 32 0.81 -6.92 -2.36
C MET A 32 0.42 -8.21 -3.09
N VAL A 33 -0.72 -8.82 -2.74
CA VAL A 33 -1.19 -10.06 -3.35
C VAL A 33 -1.93 -9.81 -4.66
N GLY A 34 -2.53 -8.62 -4.84
CA GLY A 34 -3.21 -8.26 -6.08
C GLY A 34 -4.38 -9.18 -6.46
N ILE A 35 -5.00 -9.86 -5.48
CA ILE A 35 -5.99 -10.89 -5.76
C ILE A 35 -7.26 -10.29 -6.38
N ALA A 36 -7.74 -10.92 -7.45
CA ALA A 36 -8.95 -10.47 -8.16
C ALA A 36 -10.23 -10.82 -7.37
N PRO A 37 -11.29 -9.99 -7.44
CA PRO A 37 -12.58 -10.23 -6.78
C PRO A 37 -13.25 -11.57 -7.14
N SER A 38 -12.91 -12.14 -8.30
CA SER A 38 -13.45 -13.43 -8.75
C SER A 38 -12.82 -14.64 -8.05
N ASN A 39 -11.69 -14.48 -7.36
CA ASN A 39 -11.03 -15.57 -6.66
C ASN A 39 -11.75 -15.83 -5.31
N PRO A 40 -12.15 -17.08 -4.99
CA PRO A 40 -12.82 -17.41 -3.73
C PRO A 40 -12.10 -16.95 -2.45
N LEU A 41 -10.77 -16.83 -2.48
CA LEU A 41 -9.97 -16.35 -1.34
C LEU A 41 -10.05 -14.83 -1.12
N TYR A 42 -10.67 -14.07 -2.03
CA TYR A 42 -10.73 -12.61 -1.96
C TYR A 42 -11.22 -12.12 -0.60
N ASN A 43 -12.26 -12.74 -0.03
CA ASN A 43 -12.84 -12.34 1.26
C ASN A 43 -11.87 -12.56 2.43
N VAL A 44 -10.97 -13.55 2.35
CA VAL A 44 -9.92 -13.73 3.36
C VAL A 44 -8.99 -12.52 3.31
N TYR A 45 -8.51 -12.15 2.11
CA TYR A 45 -7.62 -11.01 1.95
C TYR A 45 -8.28 -9.68 2.31
N GLN A 46 -9.57 -9.51 1.98
CA GLN A 46 -10.35 -8.34 2.34
C GLN A 46 -10.39 -8.14 3.86
N TYR A 47 -10.61 -9.22 4.63
CA TYR A 47 -10.55 -9.16 6.08
C TYR A 47 -9.12 -8.87 6.57
N THR A 48 -8.12 -9.60 6.07
CA THR A 48 -6.75 -9.47 6.60
C THR A 48 -6.14 -8.09 6.34
N VAL A 49 -6.31 -7.53 5.14
CA VAL A 49 -5.78 -6.21 4.79
C VAL A 49 -6.59 -5.11 5.46
N GLY A 50 -7.92 -5.26 5.53
CA GLY A 50 -8.77 -4.33 6.28
C GLY A 50 -8.37 -4.26 7.75
N TYR A 51 -8.11 -5.40 8.39
CA TYR A 51 -7.70 -5.45 9.79
C TYR A 51 -6.26 -4.95 9.99
N GLU A 52 -5.34 -5.23 9.08
CA GLU A 52 -4.00 -4.64 9.09
C GLU A 52 -4.04 -3.11 9.04
N VAL A 53 -4.81 -2.52 8.12
CA VAL A 53 -4.97 -1.06 8.05
C VAL A 53 -5.61 -0.53 9.33
N HIS A 54 -6.61 -1.22 9.87
CA HIS A 54 -7.20 -0.85 11.16
C HIS A 54 -6.15 -0.81 12.28
N LEU A 55 -5.25 -1.78 12.37
CA LEU A 55 -4.16 -1.78 13.36
C LEU A 55 -3.17 -0.63 13.16
N TYR A 56 -2.89 -0.24 11.91
CA TYR A 56 -2.10 0.95 11.62
C TYR A 56 -2.82 2.24 12.06
N LEU A 57 -4.13 2.32 11.87
CA LEU A 57 -4.93 3.47 12.33
C LEU A 57 -4.99 3.52 13.87
N GLU A 58 -5.09 2.37 14.55
CA GLU A 58 -4.95 2.31 16.02
C GLU A 58 -3.55 2.79 16.46
N ALA A 59 -2.50 2.47 15.69
CA ALA A 59 -1.13 2.85 16.00
C ALA A 59 -0.88 4.36 15.93
N LEU A 60 -1.76 5.16 15.30
CA LEU A 60 -1.72 6.63 15.38
C LEU A 60 -1.80 7.15 16.83
N SER A 61 -2.32 6.36 17.77
CA SER A 61 -2.31 6.69 19.21
C SER A 61 -0.92 6.60 19.85
N GLY A 62 0.10 6.10 19.14
CA GLY A 62 1.44 5.82 19.65
C GLY A 62 1.54 4.56 20.52
N THR A 63 0.42 3.86 20.75
CA THR A 63 0.35 2.72 21.68
C THR A 63 0.98 1.43 21.17
N LYS A 64 1.24 1.32 19.87
CA LYS A 64 1.76 0.10 19.21
C LYS A 64 3.28 0.10 19.02
N GLY A 65 3.99 1.12 19.53
CA GLY A 65 5.45 1.20 19.46
C GLY A 65 6.03 1.47 18.06
N ILE A 66 5.19 1.85 17.10
CA ILE A 66 5.58 2.27 15.76
C ILE A 66 5.07 3.69 15.50
N ALA A 67 5.81 4.46 14.71
CA ALA A 67 5.36 5.75 14.22
C ALA A 67 4.51 5.53 12.96
N VAL A 68 3.30 6.08 12.98
CA VAL A 68 2.37 6.07 11.84
C VAL A 68 1.85 7.48 11.66
N GLU A 69 1.74 7.90 10.41
CA GLU A 69 1.08 9.13 10.04
C GLU A 69 0.11 8.88 8.88
N LEU A 70 -0.89 9.74 8.79
CA LEU A 70 -1.97 9.62 7.83
C LEU A 70 -2.25 10.99 7.21
N ILE A 71 -2.35 11.03 5.88
CA ILE A 71 -2.94 12.15 5.14
C ILE A 71 -4.28 11.68 4.60
N VAL A 72 -5.32 12.48 4.83
CA VAL A 72 -6.67 12.26 4.30
C VAL A 72 -7.01 13.38 3.34
N ALA A 73 -7.51 13.02 2.17
CA ALA A 73 -8.10 13.94 1.22
C ALA A 73 -9.62 13.88 1.33
N THR A 74 -10.26 15.02 1.52
CA THR A 74 -11.73 15.15 1.53
C THR A 74 -12.23 15.84 0.27
N ASP A 75 -13.52 15.65 -0.05
CA ASP A 75 -14.16 16.28 -1.20
C ASP A 75 -14.23 17.82 -1.03
N ASP A 76 -14.11 18.54 -2.15
CA ASP A 76 -14.15 20.02 -2.16
C ASP A 76 -15.58 20.56 -1.93
N GLU A 77 -16.60 19.80 -2.35
CA GLU A 77 -18.02 20.15 -2.21
C GLU A 77 -18.63 19.58 -0.92
N ASP A 78 -18.11 18.45 -0.44
CA ASP A 78 -18.50 17.80 0.82
C ASP A 78 -17.30 17.40 1.69
N PRO A 79 -16.81 18.29 2.56
CA PRO A 79 -15.63 18.03 3.40
C PRO A 79 -15.77 16.86 4.39
N GLU A 80 -16.97 16.31 4.60
CA GLU A 80 -17.16 15.12 5.42
C GLU A 80 -16.88 13.81 4.65
N THR A 81 -16.82 13.88 3.32
CA THR A 81 -16.57 12.75 2.44
C THR A 81 -15.07 12.56 2.18
N VAL A 82 -14.53 11.40 2.55
CA VAL A 82 -13.14 11.00 2.27
C VAL A 82 -13.01 10.49 0.84
N VAL A 83 -12.20 11.17 0.03
CA VAL A 83 -11.96 10.83 -1.38
C VAL A 83 -10.59 10.17 -1.61
N GLY A 84 -9.69 10.23 -0.63
CA GLY A 84 -8.43 9.51 -0.66
C GLY A 84 -7.74 9.47 0.70
N PHE A 85 -6.81 8.53 0.85
CA PHE A 85 -5.91 8.48 2.00
C PHE A 85 -4.51 8.02 1.61
N LEU A 86 -3.53 8.42 2.42
CA LEU A 86 -2.14 8.02 2.34
C LEU A 86 -1.63 7.73 3.76
N LEU A 87 -1.37 6.47 4.04
CA LEU A 87 -0.82 5.97 5.30
C LEU A 87 0.66 5.66 5.11
N TYR A 88 1.50 6.26 5.94
CA TYR A 88 2.96 6.16 5.83
C TYR A 88 3.62 6.07 7.21
N LEU A 89 4.86 5.58 7.20
CA LEU A 89 5.62 5.20 8.37
C LEU A 89 6.91 6.02 8.40
N PRO A 90 6.98 7.08 9.24
CA PRO A 90 8.24 7.75 9.51
C PRO A 90 9.30 6.76 9.99
N VAL A 91 10.53 6.92 9.51
CA VAL A 91 11.62 6.00 9.82
C VAL A 91 12.26 6.42 11.13
N LYS A 92 12.45 5.46 12.02
CA LYS A 92 13.16 5.71 13.27
C LYS A 92 14.64 5.97 12.98
N ASP A 93 15.18 6.98 13.64
CA ASP A 93 16.58 7.42 13.53
C ASP A 93 16.94 8.07 12.18
N ASP A 94 15.94 8.33 11.32
CA ASP A 94 16.08 9.12 10.09
C ASP A 94 14.88 10.08 9.93
N PRO A 95 14.99 11.35 10.38
CA PRO A 95 13.88 12.29 10.42
C PRO A 95 13.42 12.76 9.04
N GLU A 96 14.21 12.53 7.99
CA GLU A 96 13.86 12.90 6.62
C GLU A 96 13.19 11.76 5.87
N ALA A 97 13.18 10.55 6.45
CA ALA A 97 12.74 9.34 5.76
C ALA A 97 11.38 8.81 6.21
N CYS A 98 10.62 8.31 5.24
CA CYS A 98 9.38 7.58 5.48
C CYS A 98 9.15 6.47 4.46
N GLY A 99 8.30 5.50 4.82
CA GLY A 99 7.79 4.49 3.91
C GLY A 99 6.29 4.60 3.70
N VAL A 100 5.83 4.55 2.45
CA VAL A 100 4.38 4.46 2.16
C VAL A 100 3.91 3.03 2.41
N ALA A 101 2.96 2.86 3.32
CA ALA A 101 2.35 1.56 3.61
C ALA A 101 1.11 1.33 2.75
N TYR A 102 0.17 2.28 2.73
CA TYR A 102 -1.08 2.17 1.96
C TYR A 102 -1.49 3.51 1.38
N MET A 103 -2.00 3.50 0.14
CA MET A 103 -2.57 4.69 -0.49
C MET A 103 -3.73 4.28 -1.40
N ALA A 104 -4.85 4.96 -1.28
CA ALA A 104 -5.98 4.78 -2.18
C ALA A 104 -6.68 6.11 -2.49
N VAL A 105 -7.34 6.13 -3.64
CA VAL A 105 -8.23 7.23 -4.05
C VAL A 105 -9.51 6.58 -4.57
N GLN A 106 -10.64 7.11 -4.11
CA GLN A 106 -11.97 6.68 -4.53
C GLN A 106 -12.06 6.69 -6.06
N ALA A 107 -12.70 5.68 -6.65
CA ALA A 107 -12.71 5.48 -8.10
C ALA A 107 -13.25 6.71 -8.87
N SER A 108 -14.30 7.36 -8.37
CA SER A 108 -14.90 8.59 -8.90
C SER A 108 -13.94 9.81 -8.87
N HIS A 109 -12.92 9.77 -8.01
CA HIS A 109 -11.98 10.85 -7.78
C HIS A 109 -10.58 10.61 -8.38
N ARG A 110 -10.39 9.48 -9.07
CA ARG A 110 -9.13 9.17 -9.76
C ARG A 110 -8.88 10.14 -10.93
N ARG A 111 -7.61 10.37 -11.24
CA ARG A 111 -7.14 11.28 -12.31
C ARG A 111 -7.50 12.77 -12.09
N ARG A 112 -7.94 13.15 -10.88
CA ARG A 112 -8.17 14.54 -10.45
C ARG A 112 -7.00 15.15 -9.65
N GLY A 113 -5.86 14.46 -9.60
CA GLY A 113 -4.68 14.93 -8.87
C GLY A 113 -4.66 14.63 -7.37
N VAL A 114 -5.67 13.93 -6.82
CA VAL A 114 -5.76 13.60 -5.37
C VAL A 114 -4.52 12.85 -4.86
N ALA A 115 -4.16 11.73 -5.49
CA ALA A 115 -2.98 10.96 -5.09
C ALA A 115 -1.67 11.77 -5.19
N ARG A 116 -1.57 12.63 -6.22
CA ARG A 116 -0.41 13.52 -6.39
C ARG A 116 -0.33 14.53 -5.24
N ALA A 117 -1.44 15.14 -4.87
CA ALA A 117 -1.49 16.12 -3.79
C ALA A 117 -1.10 15.48 -2.44
N MET A 118 -1.63 14.29 -2.12
CA MET A 118 -1.27 13.57 -0.88
C MET A 118 0.22 13.22 -0.85
N LEU A 119 0.79 12.70 -1.94
CA LEU A 119 2.22 12.39 -2.00
C LEU A 119 3.10 13.65 -1.91
N GLN A 120 2.69 14.77 -2.51
CA GLN A 120 3.44 16.02 -2.40
C GLN A 120 3.43 16.57 -0.97
N ASP A 121 2.31 16.48 -0.25
CA ASP A 121 2.27 16.87 1.17
C ASP A 121 3.19 15.99 2.02
N MET A 122 3.16 14.66 1.79
CA MET A 122 4.06 13.73 2.46
C MET A 122 5.54 14.02 2.15
N LEU A 123 5.90 14.23 0.88
CA LEU A 123 7.27 14.53 0.46
C LEU A 123 7.76 15.88 0.97
N GLY A 124 6.86 16.84 1.19
CA GLY A 124 7.17 18.12 1.84
C GLY A 124 7.61 17.95 3.30
N ARG A 125 7.19 16.85 3.96
CA ARG A 125 7.58 16.48 5.33
C ARG A 125 8.80 15.55 5.34
N TYR A 126 8.82 14.59 4.42
CA TYR A 126 9.82 13.52 4.34
C TYR A 126 10.41 13.44 2.93
N PRO A 127 11.51 14.16 2.64
CA PRO A 127 12.15 14.16 1.33
C PRO A 127 12.69 12.80 0.89
N HIS A 128 12.97 11.88 1.83
CA HIS A 128 13.44 10.52 1.56
C HIS A 128 12.31 9.51 1.68
N ALA A 129 11.57 9.25 0.62
CA ALA A 129 10.43 8.34 0.66
C ALA A 129 10.74 7.01 -0.04
N GLU A 130 10.39 5.91 0.61
CA GLU A 130 10.35 4.56 0.04
C GLU A 130 8.90 4.12 -0.20
N LEU A 131 8.64 3.44 -1.32
CA LEU A 131 7.38 2.73 -1.53
C LEU A 131 7.57 1.50 -2.41
N THR A 132 6.58 0.61 -2.36
CA THR A 132 6.50 -0.51 -3.30
C THR A 132 5.26 -0.36 -4.19
N CYS A 133 5.40 -0.63 -5.49
CA CYS A 133 4.27 -0.61 -6.41
C CYS A 133 4.35 -1.67 -7.51
N THR A 134 3.23 -1.90 -8.18
CA THR A 134 3.21 -2.80 -9.34
C THR A 134 3.92 -2.14 -10.51
N VAL A 135 4.47 -2.95 -11.42
CA VAL A 135 5.19 -2.47 -12.62
C VAL A 135 4.40 -1.41 -13.40
N ALA A 136 3.07 -1.57 -13.49
CA ALA A 136 2.20 -0.63 -14.19
C ALA A 136 2.17 0.78 -13.58
N LYS A 137 2.46 0.92 -12.27
CA LYS A 137 2.46 2.20 -11.56
C LYS A 137 3.82 2.90 -11.59
N VAL A 138 4.90 2.23 -11.99
CA VAL A 138 6.26 2.78 -11.99
C VAL A 138 6.35 4.11 -12.75
N PRO A 139 5.87 4.26 -14.01
CA PRO A 139 6.01 5.52 -14.73
C PRO A 139 5.31 6.70 -14.03
N TRP A 140 4.24 6.43 -13.30
CA TRP A 140 3.52 7.47 -12.55
C TRP A 140 4.33 7.95 -11.35
N PHE A 141 4.93 7.04 -10.58
CA PHE A 141 5.81 7.41 -9.48
C PHE A 141 7.13 8.05 -9.95
N GLU A 142 7.66 7.64 -11.10
CA GLU A 142 8.82 8.32 -11.71
C GLU A 142 8.51 9.78 -12.05
N SER A 143 7.31 10.07 -12.54
CA SER A 143 6.86 11.46 -12.76
C SER A 143 6.75 12.29 -11.48
N MET A 144 6.82 11.65 -10.32
CA MET A 144 6.76 12.25 -8.99
C MET A 144 8.15 12.32 -8.31
N GLY A 145 9.23 11.97 -9.03
CA GLY A 145 10.60 12.04 -8.51
C GLY A 145 11.09 10.76 -7.81
N PHE A 146 10.33 9.66 -7.88
CA PHE A 146 10.83 8.37 -7.44
C PHE A 146 11.66 7.70 -8.54
N GLN A 147 12.56 6.81 -8.15
CA GLN A 147 13.34 5.96 -9.03
C GLN A 147 13.33 4.52 -8.55
N VAL A 148 13.59 3.60 -9.46
CA VAL A 148 13.63 2.16 -9.19
C VAL A 148 14.93 1.82 -8.46
N LEU A 149 14.83 1.24 -7.26
CA LEU A 149 15.98 0.72 -6.52
C LEU A 149 16.09 -0.81 -6.57
N GLY A 150 14.98 -1.51 -6.73
CA GLY A 150 14.99 -2.95 -6.59
C GLY A 150 13.63 -3.61 -6.69
N VAL A 151 13.55 -4.83 -6.18
CA VAL A 151 12.31 -5.62 -6.09
C VAL A 151 12.08 -6.03 -4.64
N ARG A 152 10.83 -5.90 -4.18
CA ARG A 152 10.37 -6.47 -2.91
C ARG A 152 9.16 -7.37 -3.20
N GLY A 153 9.40 -8.68 -3.22
CA GLY A 153 8.38 -9.69 -3.53
C GLY A 153 7.77 -9.53 -4.93
N THR A 154 6.47 -9.24 -4.98
CA THR A 154 5.69 -9.04 -6.22
C THR A 154 5.78 -7.61 -6.76
N GLN A 155 6.45 -6.70 -6.04
CA GLN A 155 6.42 -5.27 -6.28
C GLN A 155 7.81 -4.72 -6.63
N VAL A 156 7.82 -3.59 -7.35
CA VAL A 156 9.01 -2.77 -7.61
C VAL A 156 9.24 -1.86 -6.40
N LEU A 157 10.45 -1.88 -5.86
CA LEU A 157 10.91 -0.97 -4.83
C LEU A 157 11.31 0.35 -5.47
N MET A 158 10.65 1.43 -5.04
CA MET A 158 10.84 2.78 -5.52
C MET A 158 11.32 3.67 -4.38
N ASN A 159 12.21 4.62 -4.65
CA ASN A 159 12.69 5.59 -3.66
C ASN A 159 12.92 6.97 -4.29
N THR A 160 12.83 8.06 -3.52
CA THR A 160 13.20 9.40 -4.01
C THR A 160 14.71 9.66 -4.04
N ARG A 161 15.49 8.86 -3.31
CA ARG A 161 16.96 8.84 -3.31
C ARG A 161 17.48 7.59 -4.01
N ASP A 162 18.77 7.53 -4.26
CA ASP A 162 19.46 6.41 -4.93
C ASP A 162 19.81 5.26 -3.98
N HIS A 163 19.45 5.40 -2.70
CA HIS A 163 19.64 4.43 -1.63
C HIS A 163 18.41 4.36 -0.72
N GLY A 164 18.24 3.23 -0.06
CA GLY A 164 17.32 3.11 1.08
C GLY A 164 17.90 3.80 2.31
N THR A 165 17.02 4.21 3.24
CA THR A 165 17.45 4.69 4.56
C THR A 165 18.16 3.58 5.34
N GLU A 166 19.13 3.97 6.18
CA GLU A 166 19.77 3.07 7.16
C GLU A 166 18.94 2.94 8.46
N GLY A 167 17.90 3.76 8.61
CA GLY A 167 17.02 3.76 9.78
C GLY A 167 16.06 2.56 9.83
N LEU A 168 15.32 2.47 10.93
CA LEU A 168 14.40 1.36 11.19
C LEU A 168 12.95 1.76 10.88
N MET A 169 12.37 1.12 9.86
CA MET A 169 10.94 1.26 9.56
C MET A 169 10.11 0.28 10.38
N GLY A 170 9.21 0.80 11.22
CA GLY A 170 8.34 0.01 12.09
C GLY A 170 7.15 -0.61 11.33
N LEU A 171 7.35 -1.74 10.69
CA LEU A 171 6.26 -2.53 10.11
C LEU A 171 5.53 -3.34 11.21
N LEU A 172 4.20 -3.41 11.14
CA LEU A 172 3.43 -4.27 12.04
C LEU A 172 3.65 -5.73 11.66
N ASP A 173 3.90 -6.58 12.67
CA ASP A 173 3.78 -8.03 12.48
C ASP A 173 2.29 -8.41 12.47
N VAL A 174 1.80 -8.69 11.27
CA VAL A 174 0.40 -9.08 11.01
C VAL A 174 0.21 -10.57 10.84
N THR A 175 1.24 -11.38 11.10
CA THR A 175 1.18 -12.84 10.95
C THR A 175 0.06 -13.45 11.79
N PHE A 176 -0.19 -12.87 12.98
CA PHE A 176 -1.24 -13.35 13.88
C PHE A 176 -2.65 -13.27 13.27
N ILE A 177 -2.90 -12.31 12.36
CA ILE A 177 -4.20 -12.13 11.71
C ILE A 177 -4.60 -13.40 10.96
N TYR A 178 -3.67 -14.03 10.26
CA TYR A 178 -3.93 -15.26 9.49
C TYR A 178 -4.28 -16.46 10.37
N SER A 179 -3.92 -16.42 11.65
CA SER A 179 -4.24 -17.45 12.64
C SER A 179 -5.50 -17.15 13.47
N SER A 180 -6.15 -15.99 13.23
CA SER A 180 -7.28 -15.53 14.03
C SER A 180 -8.50 -16.46 13.91
N LEU A 181 -9.45 -16.30 14.83
CA LEU A 181 -10.70 -17.05 14.78
C LEU A 181 -11.53 -16.65 13.55
N GLU A 182 -11.56 -15.36 13.25
CA GLU A 182 -12.31 -14.74 12.16
C GLU A 182 -11.82 -15.26 10.81
N VAL A 183 -10.50 -15.31 10.57
CA VAL A 183 -9.95 -15.87 9.33
C VAL A 183 -10.32 -17.35 9.19
N ARG A 184 -10.26 -18.13 10.29
CA ARG A 184 -10.67 -19.55 10.28
C ARG A 184 -12.16 -19.71 9.99
N GLN A 185 -13.02 -18.82 10.52
CA GLN A 185 -14.46 -18.82 10.24
C GLN A 185 -14.75 -18.46 8.79
N ILE A 186 -14.12 -17.42 8.24
CA ILE A 186 -14.24 -17.04 6.83
C ILE A 186 -13.81 -18.21 5.94
N HIS A 187 -12.67 -18.83 6.24
CA HIS A 187 -12.18 -19.98 5.49
C HIS A 187 -13.16 -21.16 5.55
N THR A 188 -13.71 -21.46 6.72
CA THR A 188 -14.71 -22.53 6.90
C THR A 188 -15.98 -22.25 6.09
N TYR A 189 -16.47 -21.00 6.13
CA TYR A 189 -17.61 -20.56 5.34
C TYR A 189 -17.35 -20.70 3.83
N LEU A 190 -16.20 -20.25 3.35
CA LEU A 190 -15.82 -20.37 1.93
C LEU A 190 -15.70 -21.84 1.51
N LEU A 191 -15.14 -22.69 2.36
CA LEU A 191 -15.04 -24.13 2.12
C LEU A 191 -16.42 -24.79 2.01
N GLN A 192 -17.37 -24.42 2.87
CA GLN A 192 -18.75 -24.91 2.80
C GLN A 192 -19.47 -24.41 1.55
N LYS A 193 -19.26 -23.15 1.17
CA LYS A 193 -19.92 -22.50 0.03
C LYS A 193 -19.41 -22.99 -1.33
N HIS A 194 -18.10 -23.10 -1.48
CA HIS A 194 -17.45 -23.38 -2.77
C HIS A 194 -16.96 -24.82 -2.91
N GLY A 195 -16.82 -25.54 -1.79
CA GLY A 195 -16.30 -26.91 -1.75
C GLY A 195 -14.77 -26.97 -1.84
N LYS A 196 -14.22 -28.10 -1.38
CA LYS A 196 -12.76 -28.32 -1.25
C LYS A 196 -12.00 -28.13 -2.57
N ARG A 197 -12.55 -28.63 -3.68
CA ARG A 197 -11.88 -28.54 -4.98
C ARG A 197 -11.72 -27.09 -5.46
N ALA A 198 -12.79 -26.30 -5.37
CA ALA A 198 -12.75 -24.89 -5.77
C ALA A 198 -11.77 -24.08 -4.90
N MET A 199 -11.69 -24.38 -3.60
CA MET A 199 -10.71 -23.74 -2.70
C MET A 199 -9.27 -24.07 -3.08
N ILE A 200 -8.96 -25.34 -3.38
CA ILE A 200 -7.62 -25.75 -3.85
C ILE A 200 -7.29 -25.08 -5.18
N ASP A 201 -8.25 -24.99 -6.10
CA ASP A 201 -8.05 -24.33 -7.39
C ASP A 201 -7.84 -22.82 -7.23
N ALA A 202 -8.51 -22.19 -6.25
CA ALA A 202 -8.34 -20.79 -5.88
C ALA A 202 -6.94 -20.49 -5.31
N GLU A 203 -6.43 -21.36 -4.44
CA GLU A 203 -5.04 -21.29 -3.93
C GLU A 203 -4.04 -21.40 -5.07
N LYS A 204 -4.19 -22.39 -5.96
CA LYS A 204 -3.32 -22.54 -7.13
C LYS A 204 -3.37 -21.33 -8.07
N GLN A 205 -4.55 -20.73 -8.25
CA GLN A 205 -4.69 -19.53 -9.07
C GLN A 205 -3.94 -18.35 -8.45
N ARG A 206 -4.06 -18.17 -7.13
CA ARG A 206 -3.32 -17.16 -6.38
C ARG A 206 -1.81 -17.39 -6.51
N ASP A 207 -1.33 -18.60 -6.30
CA ASP A 207 0.11 -18.89 -6.33
C ASP A 207 0.72 -18.61 -7.71
N ARG A 208 0.04 -19.05 -8.79
CA ARG A 208 0.47 -18.72 -10.16
C ARG A 208 0.46 -17.22 -10.42
N HIS A 209 -0.51 -16.49 -9.87
CA HIS A 209 -0.58 -15.05 -10.00
C HIS A 209 0.61 -14.36 -9.32
N LEU A 210 0.92 -14.75 -8.08
CA LEU A 210 2.08 -14.25 -7.33
C LEU A 210 3.40 -14.56 -8.02
N ASP A 211 3.56 -15.77 -8.56
CA ASP A 211 4.74 -16.16 -9.34
C ASP A 211 4.89 -15.29 -10.58
N GLN A 212 3.77 -15.02 -11.29
CA GLN A 212 3.80 -14.17 -12.47
C GLN A 212 4.18 -12.73 -12.10
N MET A 213 3.59 -12.16 -11.06
CA MET A 213 3.92 -10.80 -10.60
C MET A 213 5.38 -10.69 -10.17
N THR A 214 5.87 -11.68 -9.42
CA THR A 214 7.28 -11.73 -8.97
C THR A 214 8.24 -11.78 -10.15
N ARG A 215 7.96 -12.64 -11.15
CA ARG A 215 8.77 -12.70 -12.38
C ARG A 215 8.73 -11.37 -13.15
N ASN A 216 7.55 -10.77 -13.28
CA ASN A 216 7.39 -9.49 -13.97
C ASN A 216 8.17 -8.36 -13.27
N ALA A 217 8.08 -8.25 -11.95
CA ALA A 217 8.80 -7.24 -11.19
C ALA A 217 10.33 -7.43 -11.33
N LYS A 218 10.83 -8.66 -11.19
CA LYS A 218 12.25 -9.00 -11.38
C LYS A 218 12.76 -8.67 -12.77
N ALA A 219 12.03 -9.09 -13.81
CA ALA A 219 12.41 -8.83 -15.19
C ALA A 219 12.43 -7.33 -15.49
N PHE A 220 11.42 -6.59 -15.03
CA PHE A 220 11.33 -5.15 -15.21
C PHE A 220 12.50 -4.40 -14.55
N VAL A 221 12.81 -4.71 -13.29
CA VAL A 221 13.89 -4.05 -12.56
C VAL A 221 15.25 -4.40 -13.14
N LEU A 222 15.48 -5.65 -13.53
CA LEU A 222 16.73 -6.05 -14.18
C LEU A 222 16.97 -5.27 -15.48
N ASP A 223 15.95 -5.17 -16.35
CA ASP A 223 16.03 -4.39 -17.58
C ASP A 223 16.28 -2.90 -17.30
N ARG A 224 15.62 -2.34 -16.29
CA ARG A 224 15.76 -0.94 -15.89
C ARG A 224 17.17 -0.61 -15.40
N LEU A 225 17.66 -1.36 -14.43
CA LEU A 225 18.97 -1.13 -13.82
C LEU A 225 20.12 -1.40 -14.81
N SER A 226 19.94 -2.34 -15.74
CA SER A 226 20.91 -2.58 -16.81
C SER A 226 20.99 -1.38 -17.76
N LYS A 227 19.84 -0.81 -18.15
CA LYS A 227 19.78 0.39 -19.01
C LYS A 227 20.35 1.63 -18.34
N ASP A 228 20.20 1.76 -17.03
CA ASP A 228 20.76 2.91 -16.29
C ASP A 228 22.28 2.74 -16.10
N ALA A 229 22.79 1.52 -15.94
CA ALA A 229 24.23 1.23 -15.96
C ALA A 229 24.88 1.56 -17.32
N ASP A 230 24.21 1.23 -18.43
CA ASP A 230 24.68 1.53 -19.79
C ASP A 230 24.67 3.04 -20.13
N ARG A 231 23.91 3.85 -19.38
CA ARG A 231 23.76 5.30 -19.64
C ARG A 231 24.88 6.16 -19.02
N GLY A 232 25.74 5.60 -18.16
CA GLY A 232 26.80 6.35 -17.47
C GLY A 232 26.26 7.43 -16.51
N PRO A 233 27.11 8.03 -15.65
CA PRO A 233 26.66 9.05 -14.70
C PRO A 233 26.13 10.28 -15.47
N ARG A 234 24.96 10.77 -15.07
CA ARG A 234 24.43 12.04 -15.58
C ARG A 234 25.37 13.16 -15.12
N PRO A 235 25.84 14.05 -16.01
CA PRO A 235 26.63 15.20 -15.60
C PRO A 235 25.76 16.14 -14.74
N ASP A 236 26.34 16.61 -13.63
CA ASP A 236 25.77 17.57 -12.67
C ASP A 236 25.39 18.92 -13.31
#